data_AF-A0A7J3EN60-F1
#
_entry.id   AF-A0A7J3EN60-F1
#
_cell.length_a   1.000
_cell.length_b   1.000
_cell.length_c   1.000
_cell.angle_alpha   90.00
_cell.angle_beta   90.00
_cell.angle_gamma   90.00
#
_symmetry.space_group_name_H-M   'P 1'
#
loop_
_entity.id
_entity.type
_entity.pdbx_description
1 polymer ?
#
loop_
_entity_poly.entity_id
_entity_poly.type
_entity_poly.pdbx_seq_one_letter_code
_entity_poly.pdbx_strand_id
1 'polypeptide(L)'
;MRGEQAVKNLTHFIISFLVGGLTPFILVYIASAEGFYAFINHHASWYCENCVYALLVPDIFSPLHKYFYVVTGLALLSLIAIQTLRNSRSLVSLAYASVGAVVALNYVFTPQMILMISPLAVLALNKRELGTYVIADIVNFSLIITFFEDSTLRSLFSKIIPIETGFNPWTIDSPTQWLATIRNMLILITIVASITKRSELSNPSERAFSLN
;
A
#
# COMPACT_ATOMS: atom_id res chain seq x y z
N MET A 1 1.40 -10.84 -35.33
CA MET A 1 2.01 -11.95 -34.56
C MET A 1 2.42 -11.57 -33.13
N ARG A 2 3.25 -10.53 -32.87
CA ARG A 2 3.66 -10.17 -31.49
C ARG A 2 2.55 -9.59 -30.60
N GLY A 3 1.63 -8.82 -31.19
CA GLY A 3 0.49 -8.22 -30.47
C GLY A 3 -0.60 -9.24 -30.09
N GLU A 4 -0.90 -10.18 -30.98
CA GLU A 4 -1.91 -11.22 -30.74
C GLU A 4 -1.53 -12.16 -29.59
N GLN A 5 -0.25 -12.54 -29.51
CA GLN A 5 0.28 -13.32 -28.39
C GLN A 5 0.23 -12.52 -27.07
N ALA A 6 0.50 -11.22 -27.11
CA ALA A 6 0.43 -10.36 -25.93
C ALA A 6 -1.01 -10.23 -25.40
N VAL A 7 -1.98 -10.04 -26.30
CA VAL A 7 -3.41 -10.02 -25.96
C VAL A 7 -3.83 -11.35 -25.34
N LYS A 8 -3.45 -12.48 -25.94
CA LYS A 8 -3.78 -13.81 -25.42
C LYS A 8 -3.21 -14.03 -24.01
N ASN A 9 -1.95 -13.66 -23.78
CA ASN A 9 -1.31 -13.76 -22.47
C ASN A 9 -1.99 -12.86 -21.43
N LEU A 10 -2.36 -11.63 -21.81
CA LEU A 10 -3.09 -10.71 -20.94
C LEU A 10 -4.47 -11.28 -20.58
N THR A 11 -5.20 -11.82 -21.55
CA THR A 11 -6.51 -12.45 -21.31
C THR A 11 -6.39 -13.63 -20.35
N HIS A 12 -5.42 -14.53 -20.55
CA HIS A 12 -5.17 -15.65 -19.63
C HIS A 12 -4.81 -15.17 -18.22
N PHE A 13 -3.99 -14.12 -18.11
CA PHE A 13 -3.65 -13.52 -16.82
C PHE A 13 -4.89 -12.96 -16.13
N ILE A 14 -5.71 -12.17 -16.82
CA ILE A 14 -6.95 -11.58 -16.26
C ILE A 14 -7.91 -12.68 -15.82
N ILE A 15 -8.12 -13.72 -16.65
CA ILE A 15 -8.98 -14.85 -16.29
C ILE A 15 -8.43 -15.57 -15.05
N SER A 16 -7.13 -15.88 -15.03
CA SER A 16 -6.51 -16.58 -13.89
C SER A 16 -6.58 -15.75 -12.61
N PHE A 17 -6.40 -14.44 -12.72
CA PHE A 17 -6.54 -13.50 -11.60
C PHE A 17 -7.98 -13.44 -11.08
N LEU A 18 -8.97 -13.31 -11.98
CA LEU A 18 -10.39 -13.27 -11.61
C LEU A 18 -10.83 -14.59 -10.99
N VAL A 19 -10.49 -15.72 -11.60
CA VAL A 19 -10.84 -17.04 -11.07
C VAL A 19 -10.14 -17.26 -9.73
N GLY A 20 -8.81 -17.19 -9.69
CA GLY A 20 -8.05 -17.43 -8.46
C GLY A 20 -8.39 -16.46 -7.32
N GLY A 21 -8.63 -15.19 -7.64
CA GLY A 21 -8.97 -14.16 -6.68
C GLY A 21 -10.41 -14.24 -6.17
N LEU A 22 -11.39 -14.53 -7.03
CA LEU A 22 -12.80 -14.57 -6.65
C LEU A 22 -13.24 -15.91 -6.07
N THR A 23 -12.60 -17.02 -6.47
CA THR A 23 -13.01 -18.36 -6.03
C THR A 23 -13.15 -18.48 -4.51
N PRO A 24 -12.20 -18.02 -3.67
CA PRO A 24 -12.35 -18.10 -2.21
C PRO A 24 -13.61 -17.37 -1.72
N PHE A 25 -13.91 -16.20 -2.26
CA PHE A 25 -15.08 -15.40 -1.87
C PHE A 25 -16.39 -15.99 -2.36
N ILE A 26 -16.41 -16.57 -3.56
CA ILE A 26 -17.58 -17.29 -4.10
C ILE A 26 -17.90 -18.49 -3.23
N LEU A 27 -16.89 -19.26 -2.80
CA LEU A 27 -17.10 -20.40 -1.90
C LEU A 27 -17.66 -19.97 -0.55
N VAL A 28 -17.17 -18.87 0.03
CA VAL A 28 -17.72 -18.30 1.27
C VAL A 28 -19.15 -17.83 1.06
N TYR A 29 -19.47 -17.16 -0.04
CA TYR A 29 -20.83 -16.70 -0.34
C TYR A 29 -21.81 -17.87 -0.50
N ILE A 30 -21.42 -18.95 -1.18
CA ILE A 30 -22.26 -20.14 -1.33
C ILE A 30 -22.46 -20.86 0.01
N ALA A 31 -21.40 -20.97 0.82
CA ALA A 31 -21.47 -21.65 2.11
C ALA A 31 -22.23 -20.83 3.18
N SER A 32 -22.14 -19.50 3.12
CA SER A 32 -22.78 -18.58 4.06
C SER A 32 -22.97 -17.19 3.45
N ALA A 33 -24.08 -17.00 2.74
CA ALA A 33 -24.40 -15.72 2.12
C ALA A 33 -24.59 -14.59 3.14
N GLU A 34 -25.24 -14.88 4.27
CA GLU A 34 -25.42 -13.91 5.36
C GLU A 34 -24.08 -13.51 6.00
N GLY A 35 -23.21 -14.49 6.27
CA GLY A 35 -21.87 -14.23 6.80
C GLY A 35 -21.02 -13.42 5.83
N PHE A 36 -21.09 -13.72 4.53
CA PHE A 36 -20.44 -12.92 3.50
C PHE A 36 -20.96 -11.48 3.47
N TYR A 37 -22.28 -11.28 3.52
CA TYR A 37 -22.88 -9.96 3.52
C TYR A 37 -22.49 -9.15 4.76
N ALA A 38 -22.52 -9.79 5.94
CA ALA A 38 -22.05 -9.18 7.19
C ALA A 38 -20.57 -8.80 7.11
N PHE A 39 -19.72 -9.66 6.55
CA PHE A 39 -18.31 -9.39 6.32
C PHE A 39 -18.10 -8.15 5.43
N ILE A 40 -18.77 -8.09 4.28
CA ILE A 40 -18.67 -6.95 3.35
C ILE A 40 -19.14 -5.66 4.01
N ASN A 41 -20.30 -5.68 4.67
CA ASN A 41 -20.83 -4.49 5.34
C ASN A 41 -19.92 -3.99 6.47
N HIS A 42 -19.34 -4.91 7.24
CA HIS A 42 -18.39 -4.56 8.29
C HIS A 42 -17.19 -3.81 7.72
N HIS A 43 -16.54 -4.35 6.68
CA HIS A 43 -15.37 -3.73 6.06
C HIS A 43 -15.72 -2.46 5.28
N ALA A 44 -16.90 -2.40 4.68
CA ALA A 44 -17.39 -1.20 4.00
C ALA A 44 -17.69 -0.04 4.97
N SER A 45 -17.93 -0.34 6.25
CA SER A 45 -18.15 0.67 7.29
C SER A 45 -16.86 1.22 7.91
N TRP A 46 -15.70 0.66 7.55
CA TRP A 46 -14.42 1.14 8.09
C TRP A 46 -14.15 2.60 7.69
N TYR A 47 -13.51 3.28 8.62
CA TYR A 47 -13.04 4.67 8.51
C TYR A 47 -11.60 4.70 8.01
N CYS A 48 -11.03 5.90 7.81
CA CYS A 48 -9.60 6.03 7.52
C CYS A 48 -8.77 5.56 8.72
N GLU A 49 -8.24 4.35 8.65
CA GLU A 49 -7.41 3.78 9.71
C GLU A 49 -5.94 3.83 9.27
N ASN A 50 -5.15 4.66 9.95
CA ASN A 50 -3.71 4.79 9.69
C ASN A 50 -3.39 5.10 8.21
N CYS A 51 -4.31 5.79 7.53
CA CYS A 51 -4.27 5.99 6.09
C CYS A 51 -3.62 7.32 5.72
N VAL A 52 -2.97 7.39 4.55
CA VAL A 52 -2.27 8.60 4.11
C VAL A 52 -3.20 9.79 3.89
N TYR A 53 -4.49 9.54 3.65
CA TYR A 53 -5.48 10.57 3.36
C TYR A 53 -5.94 11.37 4.59
N ALA A 54 -5.66 10.90 5.81
CA ALA A 54 -5.90 11.66 7.03
C ALA A 54 -5.17 13.02 7.03
N LEU A 55 -4.07 13.13 6.28
CA LEU A 55 -3.34 14.38 6.07
C LEU A 55 -4.12 15.41 5.23
N LEU A 56 -5.03 14.95 4.38
CA LEU A 56 -5.82 15.79 3.47
C LEU A 56 -7.18 16.12 4.06
N VAL A 57 -7.81 15.12 4.69
CA VAL A 57 -9.14 15.23 5.29
C VAL A 57 -9.05 14.70 6.72
N PRO A 58 -9.00 15.59 7.74
CA PRO A 58 -8.81 15.18 9.13
C PRO A 58 -9.95 14.34 9.72
N ASP A 59 -11.17 14.47 9.18
CA ASP A 59 -12.29 13.62 9.58
C ASP A 59 -12.09 12.20 9.05
N ILE A 60 -11.79 11.26 9.94
CA ILE A 60 -11.53 9.86 9.61
C ILE A 60 -12.76 9.15 9.03
N PHE A 61 -13.98 9.60 9.35
CA PHE A 61 -15.22 9.00 8.86
C PHE A 61 -15.64 9.54 7.49
N SER A 62 -14.89 10.49 6.94
CA SER A 62 -15.21 11.08 5.64
C SER A 62 -15.22 10.03 4.53
N PRO A 63 -16.28 9.96 3.71
CA PRO A 63 -16.32 9.07 2.55
C PRO A 63 -15.28 9.43 1.48
N LEU A 64 -14.70 10.65 1.55
CA LEU A 64 -13.64 11.11 0.64
C LEU A 64 -12.43 10.17 0.60
N HIS A 65 -12.08 9.55 1.73
CA HIS A 65 -10.95 8.62 1.82
C HIS A 65 -11.10 7.42 0.88
N LYS A 66 -12.33 6.92 0.72
CA LYS A 66 -12.64 5.80 -0.20
C LYS A 66 -12.47 6.22 -1.65
N TYR A 67 -12.90 7.43 -1.99
CA TYR A 67 -12.71 7.98 -3.34
C TYR A 67 -11.23 8.24 -3.64
N PHE A 68 -10.46 8.80 -2.70
CA PHE A 68 -9.02 8.99 -2.87
C PHE A 68 -8.29 7.68 -3.06
N TYR A 69 -8.63 6.65 -2.28
CA TYR A 69 -8.08 5.29 -2.48
C TYR A 69 -8.34 4.77 -3.88
N VAL A 70 -9.59 4.81 -4.36
CA VAL A 70 -9.94 4.32 -5.70
C VAL A 70 -9.18 5.09 -6.78
N VAL A 71 -9.18 6.43 -6.72
CA VAL A 71 -8.55 7.27 -7.74
C VAL A 71 -7.03 7.07 -7.76
N THR A 72 -6.36 7.19 -6.61
CA THR A 72 -4.90 7.07 -6.55
C THR A 72 -4.43 5.64 -6.80
N GLY A 73 -5.17 4.64 -6.30
CA GLY A 73 -4.91 3.22 -6.54
C GLY A 73 -5.00 2.88 -8.02
N LEU A 74 -6.08 3.30 -8.71
CA LEU A 74 -6.22 3.09 -10.15
C LEU A 74 -5.15 3.83 -10.96
N ALA A 75 -4.81 5.07 -10.59
CA ALA A 75 -3.76 5.82 -11.25
C ALA A 75 -2.40 5.10 -11.15
N LEU A 76 -2.00 4.68 -9.94
CA LEU A 76 -0.71 4.02 -9.71
C LEU A 76 -0.66 2.63 -10.35
N LEU A 77 -1.73 1.84 -10.27
CA LEU A 77 -1.83 0.55 -10.94
C LEU A 77 -1.75 0.71 -12.47
N SER A 78 -2.36 1.75 -13.03
CA SER A 78 -2.27 2.05 -14.47
C SER A 78 -0.83 2.37 -14.88
N LEU A 79 -0.11 3.18 -14.09
CA LEU A 79 1.31 3.46 -14.32
C LEU A 79 2.16 2.18 -14.29
N ILE A 80 1.91 1.30 -13.32
CA ILE A 80 2.62 0.02 -13.19
C ILE A 80 2.29 -0.91 -14.35
N ALA A 81 1.03 -0.96 -14.80
CA ALA A 81 0.62 -1.73 -15.96
C ALA A 81 1.33 -1.26 -17.24
N ILE A 82 1.39 0.06 -17.47
CA ILE A 82 2.13 0.66 -18.60
C ILE A 82 3.61 0.26 -18.53
N GLN A 83 4.22 0.32 -17.34
CA GLN A 83 5.63 -0.05 -17.17
C GLN A 83 5.86 -1.55 -17.40
N THR A 84 4.92 -2.39 -17.01
CA THR A 84 4.95 -3.85 -17.26
C THR A 84 4.96 -4.17 -18.75
N LEU A 85 4.13 -3.46 -19.54
CA LEU A 85 4.07 -3.61 -20.99
C LEU A 85 5.38 -3.16 -21.67
N ARG A 86 6.07 -2.16 -21.11
CA ARG A 86 7.35 -1.66 -21.63
C ARG A 86 8.53 -2.55 -21.26
N ASN A 87 8.56 -3.08 -20.03
CA ASN A 87 9.69 -3.85 -19.53
C ASN A 87 9.25 -4.97 -18.56
N SER A 88 8.99 -6.16 -19.12
CA SER A 88 8.61 -7.35 -18.35
C SER A 88 9.78 -8.04 -17.64
N ARG A 89 11.04 -7.60 -17.80
CA ARG A 89 12.20 -8.25 -17.16
C ARG A 89 12.25 -8.06 -15.64
N SER A 90 11.33 -7.29 -15.06
CA SER A 90 11.30 -6.93 -13.65
C SER A 90 9.97 -7.26 -12.96
N LEU A 91 9.37 -8.42 -13.30
CA LEU A 91 8.07 -8.84 -12.75
C LEU A 91 8.01 -8.77 -11.23
N VAL A 92 9.05 -9.19 -10.51
CA VAL A 92 9.07 -9.19 -9.04
C VAL A 92 8.96 -7.78 -8.47
N SER A 93 9.68 -6.80 -9.02
CA SER A 93 9.60 -5.41 -8.55
C SER A 93 8.32 -4.70 -8.97
N LEU A 94 7.75 -5.07 -10.13
CA LEU A 94 6.44 -4.59 -10.54
C LEU A 94 5.33 -5.18 -9.64
N ALA A 95 5.44 -6.46 -9.26
CA ALA A 95 4.56 -7.09 -8.29
C ALA A 95 4.67 -6.43 -6.92
N TYR A 96 5.90 -6.17 -6.45
CA TYR A 96 6.13 -5.38 -5.24
C TYR A 96 5.47 -4.01 -5.32
N ALA A 97 5.68 -3.27 -6.41
CA ALA A 97 5.09 -1.94 -6.60
C ALA A 97 3.56 -2.00 -6.61
N SER A 98 2.95 -3.00 -7.26
CA SER A 98 1.50 -3.16 -7.33
C SER A 98 0.88 -3.48 -5.98
N VAL A 99 1.39 -4.51 -5.29
CA VAL A 99 0.86 -4.90 -3.98
C VAL A 99 1.15 -3.82 -2.95
N GLY A 100 2.36 -3.25 -2.99
CA GLY A 100 2.76 -2.11 -2.17
C GLY A 100 1.85 -0.91 -2.35
N ALA A 101 1.51 -0.55 -3.59
CA ALA A 101 0.61 0.54 -3.90
C ALA A 101 -0.78 0.31 -3.30
N VAL A 102 -1.36 -0.87 -3.53
CA VAL A 102 -2.69 -1.22 -3.02
C VAL A 102 -2.74 -1.17 -1.50
N VAL A 103 -1.68 -1.62 -0.82
CA VAL A 103 -1.59 -1.61 0.64
C VAL A 103 -1.34 -0.18 1.17
N ALA A 104 -0.32 0.52 0.68
CA ALA A 104 0.10 1.82 1.19
C ALA A 104 -0.91 2.94 0.93
N LEU A 105 -1.67 2.83 -0.16
CA LEU A 105 -2.74 3.77 -0.53
C LEU A 105 -4.11 3.31 -0.03
N ASN A 106 -4.22 2.16 0.64
CA ASN A 106 -5.50 1.73 1.19
C ASN A 106 -6.01 2.76 2.20
N TYR A 107 -7.31 3.04 2.18
CA TYR A 107 -7.93 3.88 3.20
C TYR A 107 -7.97 3.19 4.58
N VAL A 108 -7.77 1.88 4.64
CA VAL A 108 -7.54 1.13 5.87
C VAL A 108 -6.20 0.42 5.74
N PHE A 109 -5.21 0.90 6.49
CA PHE A 109 -3.88 0.29 6.52
C PHE A 109 -3.50 -0.11 7.95
N THR A 110 -4.07 -1.23 8.37
CA THR A 110 -3.77 -1.90 9.65
C THR A 110 -2.32 -2.43 9.69
N PRO A 111 -1.69 -2.53 10.87
CA PRO A 111 -0.31 -2.98 10.97
C PRO A 111 -0.02 -4.34 10.32
N GLN A 112 -0.96 -5.30 10.38
CA GLN A 112 -0.81 -6.62 9.79
C GLN A 112 -0.72 -6.62 8.26
N MET A 113 -1.23 -5.60 7.58
CA MET A 113 -1.19 -5.55 6.11
C MET A 113 0.24 -5.40 5.56
N ILE A 114 1.20 -4.98 6.40
CA ILE A 114 2.60 -4.92 5.98
C ILE A 114 3.16 -6.31 5.63
N LEU A 115 2.59 -7.37 6.19
CA LEU A 115 2.98 -8.76 5.90
C LEU A 115 2.65 -9.16 4.45
N MET A 116 1.68 -8.51 3.82
CA MET A 116 1.33 -8.74 2.41
C MET A 116 2.44 -8.25 1.46
N ILE A 117 3.24 -7.28 1.90
CA ILE A 117 4.31 -6.68 1.08
C ILE A 117 5.69 -7.24 1.42
N SER A 118 5.92 -7.81 2.61
CA SER A 118 7.24 -8.26 3.06
C SER A 118 7.93 -9.28 2.15
N PRO A 119 7.26 -10.35 1.68
CA PRO A 119 7.93 -11.34 0.82
C PRO A 119 8.42 -10.72 -0.48
N LEU A 120 7.62 -9.81 -1.06
CA LEU A 120 7.98 -9.10 -2.27
C LEU A 120 9.07 -8.06 -2.01
N ALA A 121 9.05 -7.38 -0.86
CA ALA A 121 10.08 -6.40 -0.50
C ALA A 121 11.48 -7.04 -0.45
N VAL A 122 11.60 -8.20 0.19
CA VAL A 122 12.86 -8.94 0.29
C VAL A 122 13.42 -9.35 -1.08
N LEU A 123 12.54 -9.69 -2.03
CA LEU A 123 12.93 -10.15 -3.36
C LEU A 123 13.13 -9.00 -4.35
N ALA A 124 12.41 -7.88 -4.20
CA ALA A 124 12.36 -6.80 -5.18
C ALA A 124 13.36 -5.67 -4.92
N LEU A 125 13.62 -5.37 -3.64
CA LEU A 125 14.34 -4.17 -3.22
C LEU A 125 15.84 -4.41 -3.15
N ASN A 126 16.63 -3.39 -3.49
CA ASN A 126 18.06 -3.41 -3.23
C ASN A 126 18.36 -3.14 -1.74
N LYS A 127 19.61 -3.32 -1.30
CA LYS A 127 20.02 -3.18 0.12
C LYS A 127 19.56 -1.86 0.76
N ARG A 128 19.64 -0.74 0.03
CA ARG A 128 19.26 0.58 0.55
C ARG A 128 17.74 0.69 0.71
N GLU A 129 16.99 0.32 -0.33
CA GLU A 129 15.53 0.33 -0.31
C GLU A 129 14.96 -0.66 0.73
N LEU A 130 15.59 -1.83 0.86
CA LEU A 130 15.26 -2.81 1.88
C LEU A 130 15.52 -2.26 3.28
N GLY A 131 16.61 -1.51 3.48
CA GLY A 131 16.85 -0.79 4.73
C GLY A 131 15.73 0.21 5.05
N THR A 132 15.30 1.00 4.07
CA THR A 132 14.13 1.90 4.21
C THR A 132 12.86 1.13 4.57
N TYR A 133 12.63 -0.02 3.93
CA TYR A 133 11.48 -0.87 4.22
C TYR A 133 11.53 -1.45 5.65
N VAL A 134 12.68 -1.90 6.12
CA VAL A 134 12.85 -2.38 7.51
C VAL A 134 12.57 -1.26 8.51
N ILE A 135 13.01 -0.02 8.24
CA ILE A 135 12.66 1.13 9.08
C ILE A 135 11.14 1.33 9.09
N ALA A 136 10.49 1.23 7.93
CA ALA A 136 9.02 1.32 7.85
C ALA A 136 8.32 0.23 8.67
N ASP A 137 8.86 -0.99 8.72
CA ASP A 137 8.33 -2.10 9.50
C ASP A 137 8.53 -1.91 11.01
N ILE A 138 9.68 -1.38 11.43
CA ILE A 138 9.92 -0.97 12.82
C ILE A 138 8.92 0.12 13.25
N VAL A 139 8.70 1.12 12.39
CA VAL A 139 7.69 2.17 12.63
C VAL A 139 6.29 1.55 12.70
N ASN A 140 5.97 0.61 11.81
CA ASN A 140 4.68 -0.09 11.81
C ASN A 140 4.45 -0.89 13.10
N PHE A 141 5.47 -1.56 13.62
CA PHE A 141 5.40 -2.25 14.90
C PHE A 141 5.14 -1.28 16.06
N SER A 142 5.79 -0.12 16.04
CA SER A 142 5.61 0.89 17.09
C SER A 142 4.20 1.49 17.15
N LEU A 143 3.39 1.37 16.08
CA LEU A 143 1.99 1.81 16.08
C LEU A 143 1.17 1.15 17.17
N ILE A 144 1.39 -0.15 17.41
CA ILE A 144 0.67 -0.89 18.44
C ILE A 144 1.01 -0.31 19.82
N ILE A 145 2.29 -0.03 20.05
CA ILE A 145 2.77 0.55 21.31
C ILE A 145 2.16 1.93 21.52
N THR A 146 2.23 2.81 20.51
CA THR A 146 1.68 4.17 20.63
C THR A 146 0.17 4.20 20.70
N PHE A 147 -0.52 3.22 20.10
CA PHE A 147 -1.97 3.12 20.20
C PHE A 147 -2.40 2.84 21.64
N PHE A 148 -1.77 1.88 22.32
CA PHE A 148 -2.13 1.54 23.70
C PHE A 148 -1.66 2.59 24.72
N GLU A 149 -0.57 3.30 24.43
CA GLU A 149 -0.02 4.37 25.28
C GLU A 149 -0.41 5.78 24.83
N ASP A 150 -1.44 5.92 23.98
CA ASP A 150 -1.77 7.19 23.32
C ASP A 150 -2.04 8.33 24.32
N SER A 151 -2.84 8.08 25.35
CA SER A 151 -3.17 9.09 26.36
C SER A 151 -1.95 9.59 27.13
N THR A 152 -1.08 8.66 27.54
CA THR A 152 0.19 8.95 28.21
C THR A 152 1.10 9.79 27.31
N LEU A 153 1.30 9.36 26.07
CA LEU A 153 2.17 10.04 25.11
C LEU A 153 1.63 11.44 24.78
N ARG A 154 0.33 11.60 24.55
CA ARG A 154 -0.29 12.90 24.30
C ARG A 154 -0.14 13.84 25.50
N SER A 155 -0.25 13.34 26.73
CA SER A 155 0.01 14.13 27.94
C SER A 155 1.48 14.57 28.06
N LEU A 156 2.43 13.76 27.59
CA LEU A 156 3.84 14.14 27.57
C LEU A 156 4.12 15.18 26.48
N PHE A 157 3.60 14.99 25.27
CA PHE A 157 3.82 15.89 24.14
C PHE A 157 3.06 17.21 24.28
N SER A 158 1.91 17.26 24.98
CA SER A 158 1.15 18.49 25.21
C SER A 158 1.93 19.57 25.97
N LYS A 159 3.00 19.18 26.68
CA LYS A 159 3.92 20.10 27.34
C LYS A 159 4.81 20.88 26.36
N ILE A 160 4.97 20.39 25.13
CA ILE A 160 5.86 20.93 24.11
C ILE A 160 5.05 21.49 22.92
N ILE A 161 3.99 20.79 22.52
CA ILE A 161 3.17 21.11 21.35
C ILE A 161 1.71 21.19 21.80
N PRO A 162 0.93 22.19 21.37
CA PRO A 162 -0.48 22.31 21.77
C PRO A 162 -1.31 21.19 21.10
N ILE A 163 -1.48 20.08 21.80
CA ILE A 163 -2.32 18.94 21.40
C ILE A 163 -3.32 18.61 22.51
N GLU A 164 -4.49 18.10 22.14
CA GLU A 164 -5.53 17.75 23.10
C GLU A 164 -5.11 16.52 23.92
N THR A 165 -5.28 16.58 25.24
CA THR A 165 -4.99 15.45 26.12
C THR A 165 -6.19 14.52 26.23
N GLY A 166 -5.97 13.22 26.16
CA GLY A 166 -7.02 12.21 26.20
C GLY A 166 -6.67 11.06 25.27
N PHE A 167 -7.41 9.95 25.37
CA PHE A 167 -7.26 8.85 24.44
C PHE A 167 -7.96 9.19 23.12
N ASN A 168 -7.18 9.44 22.08
CA ASN A 168 -7.66 9.65 20.72
C ASN A 168 -6.55 9.33 19.70
N PRO A 169 -6.27 8.03 19.46
CA PRO A 169 -5.18 7.63 18.58
C PRO A 169 -5.48 7.87 17.10
N TRP A 170 -6.70 8.25 16.74
CA TRP A 170 -7.14 8.39 15.34
C TRP A 170 -6.97 9.81 14.79
N THR A 171 -6.80 10.81 15.63
CA THR A 171 -6.60 12.18 15.18
C THR A 171 -5.17 12.41 14.71
N ILE A 172 -5.01 13.36 13.79
CA ILE A 172 -3.72 13.63 13.14
C ILE A 172 -2.63 14.14 14.10
N ASP A 173 -3.03 14.66 15.26
CA ASP A 173 -2.15 15.09 16.33
C ASP A 173 -1.72 13.94 17.26
N SER A 174 -2.20 12.72 17.01
CA SER A 174 -1.80 11.55 17.79
C SER A 174 -0.42 11.04 17.33
N PRO A 175 0.44 10.60 18.27
CA PRO A 175 1.69 9.92 17.94
C PRO A 175 1.50 8.69 17.04
N THR A 176 0.37 8.00 17.20
CA THR A 176 0.01 6.86 16.35
C THR A 176 -0.16 7.28 14.89
N GLN A 177 -0.88 8.37 14.61
CA GLN A 177 -1.05 8.86 13.24
C GLN A 177 0.24 9.44 12.65
N TRP A 178 1.12 10.02 13.47
CA TRP A 178 2.45 10.47 13.00
C TRP A 178 3.27 9.30 12.50
N LEU A 179 3.36 8.22 13.28
CA LEU A 179 4.06 7.01 12.90
C LEU A 179 3.40 6.33 11.70
N ALA A 180 2.07 6.31 11.63
CA ALA A 180 1.35 5.73 10.50
C ALA A 180 1.67 6.47 9.20
N THR A 181 1.72 7.80 9.29
CA THR A 181 2.14 8.68 8.20
C THR A 181 3.58 8.40 7.78
N ILE A 182 4.52 8.34 8.74
CA ILE A 182 5.93 8.06 8.46
C ILE A 182 6.07 6.70 7.75
N ARG A 183 5.44 5.65 8.27
CA ARG A 183 5.41 4.32 7.65
C ARG A 183 4.90 4.39 6.21
N ASN A 184 3.74 5.02 5.99
CA ASN A 184 3.13 5.12 4.66
C ASN A 184 4.06 5.81 3.67
N MET A 185 4.68 6.92 4.08
CA MET A 185 5.62 7.66 3.24
C MET A 185 6.86 6.85 2.92
N LEU A 186 7.45 6.14 3.89
CA LEU A 186 8.61 5.26 3.65
C LEU A 186 8.30 4.16 2.63
N ILE A 187 7.12 3.52 2.72
CA ILE A 187 6.69 2.49 1.77
C ILE A 187 6.42 3.10 0.39
N LEU A 188 5.78 4.28 0.31
CA LEU A 188 5.57 4.97 -0.96
C LEU A 188 6.89 5.35 -1.64
N ILE A 189 7.89 5.77 -0.86
CA ILE A 189 9.24 6.07 -1.38
C ILE A 189 9.87 4.81 -2.01
N THR A 190 9.79 3.64 -1.36
CA THR A 190 10.37 2.40 -1.91
C THR A 190 9.61 1.91 -3.15
N ILE A 191 8.30 2.14 -3.24
CA ILE A 191 7.48 1.87 -4.43
C ILE A 191 7.91 2.77 -5.59
N VAL A 192 7.99 4.08 -5.37
CA VAL A 192 8.40 5.05 -6.41
C VAL A 192 9.83 4.75 -6.89
N ALA A 193 10.76 4.45 -5.98
CA ALA A 193 12.12 4.06 -6.33
C ALA A 193 12.16 2.79 -7.19
N SER A 194 11.32 1.79 -6.86
CA SER A 194 11.21 0.54 -7.61
C SER A 194 10.70 0.74 -9.04
N ILE A 195 9.82 1.73 -9.26
CA ILE A 195 9.28 2.07 -10.58
C ILE A 195 10.28 2.92 -11.38
N THR A 196 10.84 3.97 -10.79
CA THR A 196 11.67 5.00 -11.47
C THR A 196 13.02 4.47 -11.93
N LYS A 197 13.82 3.87 -11.03
CA LYS A 197 15.15 3.31 -11.33
C LYS A 197 15.14 2.28 -12.47
N ARG A 198 13.98 1.67 -12.71
CA ARG A 198 13.80 0.64 -13.74
C ARG A 198 13.24 1.18 -15.05
N SER A 199 12.70 2.41 -15.05
CA SER A 199 12.42 3.16 -16.27
C SER A 199 13.71 3.64 -16.95
N GLU A 200 14.73 4.04 -16.17
CA GLU A 200 16.03 4.49 -16.68
C GLU A 200 16.80 3.35 -17.38
N LEU A 201 16.89 2.16 -16.77
CA LEU A 201 17.54 0.97 -17.34
C LEU A 201 16.90 0.43 -18.64
N SER A 202 15.70 0.91 -18.98
CA SER A 202 15.00 0.56 -20.21
C SER A 202 15.36 1.46 -21.40
N ASN A 203 16.12 2.55 -21.18
CA ASN A 203 16.54 3.47 -22.23
C ASN A 203 17.75 2.89 -23.01
N PRO A 204 17.64 2.58 -24.32
CA PRO A 204 18.71 1.93 -25.08
C PRO A 204 20.00 2.75 -25.18
N SER A 205 19.91 4.08 -25.11
CA SER A 205 21.05 4.99 -25.25
C SER A 205 22.08 4.89 -24.11
N GLU A 206 21.66 4.49 -22.91
CA GLU A 206 22.56 4.39 -21.74
C GLU A 206 23.28 3.02 -21.65
N ARG A 207 22.78 1.99 -22.33
CA ARG A 207 23.50 0.70 -22.43
C ARG A 207 24.73 0.78 -23.32
N ALA A 208 24.75 1.73 -24.27
CA ALA A 208 25.90 1.94 -25.13
C ALA A 208 27.07 2.63 -24.41
N PHE A 209 26.82 3.35 -23.31
CA PHE A 209 27.84 4.10 -22.57
C PHE A 209 28.40 3.37 -21.34
N SER A 210 27.75 2.30 -20.89
CA SER A 210 28.18 1.52 -19.71
C SER A 210 29.04 0.29 -20.06
N LEU A 211 29.40 0.13 -21.34
CA LEU A 211 30.24 -0.96 -21.85
C LEU A 211 31.61 -0.48 -22.40
N ASN A 212 31.99 0.77 -22.13
CA ASN A 212 33.33 1.30 -22.41
C ASN A 212 34.05 1.69 -21.13
#